data_AF-A0A943PNZ4-F1
#
_entry.id   AF-A0A943PNZ4-F1
#
_cell.length_a   1.000
_cell.length_b   1.000
_cell.length_c   1.000
_cell.angle_alpha   90.00
_cell.angle_beta   90.00
_cell.angle_gamma   90.00
#
_symmetry.space_group_name_H-M   'P 1'
#
loop_
_entity.id
_entity.type
_entity.pdbx_description
1 polymer ?
#
loop_
_entity_poly.entity_id
_entity_poly.type
_entity_poly.pdbx_seq_one_letter_code
_entity_poly.pdbx_strand_id
1 'polypeptide(L)'
;MEAINLFISSIIKENVVLTKFLGLNFNEKINYIYIVLTTLITGVITYVLNSITKLPFLTFFIATIVIVLITLLLKKINIKTSNMMNTAILGIVILGLDYTLINYIFYILGSLLGLLLIYYIFSILSKRLEESKLGLESIIFITIGIISIIFTRIS
;
A
#
# COMPACT_ATOMS: atom_id res chain seq x y z
N MET A 1 -15.55 1.31 18.76
CA MET A 1 -15.68 2.48 17.86
C MET A 1 -14.32 2.94 17.35
N GLU A 2 -13.28 2.99 18.18
CA GLU A 2 -11.92 3.35 17.75
C GLU A 2 -11.41 2.51 16.57
N ALA A 3 -11.53 1.18 16.63
CA ALA A 3 -11.08 0.31 15.54
C ALA A 3 -11.81 0.53 14.20
N ILE A 4 -13.11 0.84 14.24
CA ILE A 4 -13.91 1.12 13.05
C ILE A 4 -13.55 2.50 12.49
N ASN A 5 -13.39 3.50 13.36
CA ASN A 5 -12.94 4.83 12.96
C ASN A 5 -11.54 4.78 12.35
N LEU A 6 -10.66 3.98 12.93
CA LEU A 6 -9.32 3.74 12.43
C LEU A 6 -9.37 3.06 11.06
N PHE A 7 -10.20 2.02 10.89
CA PHE A 7 -10.42 1.36 9.60
C PHE A 7 -10.91 2.34 8.52
N ILE A 8 -11.90 3.19 8.83
CA ILE A 8 -12.39 4.19 7.89
C ILE A 8 -11.29 5.23 7.58
N SER A 9 -10.56 5.66 8.60
CA SER A 9 -9.44 6.59 8.44
C SER A 9 -8.31 5.99 7.63
N SER A 10 -8.00 4.69 7.76
CA SER A 10 -6.91 4.06 7.02
C SER A 10 -7.23 3.82 5.55
N ILE A 11 -8.52 3.80 5.17
CA ILE A 11 -8.94 3.79 3.76
C ILE A 11 -8.57 5.11 3.06
N ILE A 12 -8.79 6.25 3.73
CA ILE A 12 -8.80 7.59 3.12
C ILE A 12 -7.64 8.45 3.63
N LYS A 13 -7.56 8.61 4.95
CA LYS A 13 -6.77 9.60 5.70
C LYS A 13 -5.33 9.13 5.95
N GLU A 14 -5.15 7.87 6.35
CA GLU A 14 -3.83 7.31 6.69
C GLU A 14 -3.27 6.46 5.54
N ASN A 15 -3.96 6.45 4.40
CA ASN A 15 -3.56 5.61 3.27
C ASN A 15 -2.25 6.10 2.65
N VAL A 16 -1.22 5.31 2.85
CA VAL A 16 0.16 5.58 2.42
C VAL A 16 0.30 5.82 0.91
N VAL A 17 -0.58 5.23 0.09
CA VAL A 17 -0.56 5.44 -1.36
C VAL A 17 -1.13 6.81 -1.74
N LEU A 18 -2.13 7.31 -0.99
CA LEU A 18 -2.69 8.66 -1.19
C LEU A 18 -1.86 9.76 -0.53
N THR A 19 -1.34 9.50 0.67
CA THR A 19 -0.67 10.52 1.48
C THR A 19 0.82 10.61 1.21
N LYS A 20 1.47 9.50 0.83
CA LYS A 20 2.93 9.44 0.61
C LYS A 20 3.32 8.95 -0.78
N PHE A 21 2.35 8.72 -1.67
CA PHE A 21 2.56 8.32 -3.08
C PHE A 21 3.47 7.11 -3.28
N LEU A 22 3.50 6.21 -2.30
CA LEU A 22 4.31 5.02 -2.43
C LEU A 22 3.62 4.05 -3.40
N GLY A 23 4.37 3.61 -4.40
CA GLY A 23 4.06 2.41 -5.15
C GLY A 23 3.14 2.56 -6.37
N LEU A 24 3.03 3.75 -6.94
CA LEU A 24 2.21 4.01 -8.12
C LEU A 24 2.94 3.68 -9.43
N ASN A 25 2.70 2.48 -9.98
CA ASN A 25 3.04 2.16 -11.38
C ASN A 25 1.77 1.97 -12.21
N PHE A 26 1.57 2.81 -13.24
CA PHE A 26 0.33 2.90 -14.02
C PHE A 26 0.24 1.93 -15.20
N ASN A 27 1.38 1.37 -15.61
CA ASN A 27 1.47 0.53 -16.80
C ASN A 27 1.45 -0.97 -16.48
N GLU A 28 1.49 -1.36 -15.20
CA GLU A 28 1.57 -2.76 -14.79
C GLU A 28 0.20 -3.33 -14.43
N LYS A 29 -0.10 -4.52 -14.97
CA LYS A 29 -1.24 -5.32 -14.50
C LYS A 29 -1.01 -5.71 -13.05
N ILE A 30 -1.86 -5.19 -12.19
CA ILE A 30 -1.82 -5.45 -10.75
C ILE A 30 -2.33 -6.86 -10.48
N ASN A 31 -1.60 -7.60 -9.65
CA ASN A 31 -2.13 -8.83 -9.08
C ASN A 31 -2.66 -8.55 -7.67
N TYR A 32 -3.99 -8.49 -7.51
CA TYR A 32 -4.62 -8.19 -6.23
C TYR A 32 -4.34 -9.25 -5.16
N ILE A 33 -4.23 -10.51 -5.57
CA ILE A 33 -3.90 -11.64 -4.68
C ILE A 33 -2.49 -11.44 -4.11
N TYR A 34 -1.55 -11.00 -4.94
CA TYR A 34 -0.18 -10.67 -4.51
C TYR A 34 -0.18 -9.61 -3.41
N ILE A 35 -0.92 -8.52 -3.59
CA ILE A 35 -0.94 -7.40 -2.63
C ILE A 35 -1.49 -7.88 -1.29
N VAL A 36 -2.66 -8.53 -1.31
CA VAL A 36 -3.35 -8.93 -0.09
C VAL A 36 -2.52 -9.94 0.70
N LEU A 37 -2.03 -10.99 0.03
CA LEU A 37 -1.20 -12.01 0.69
C LEU A 37 0.10 -11.42 1.23
N THR A 38 0.81 -10.65 0.40
CA THR A 38 2.11 -10.11 0.80
C THR A 38 1.94 -9.18 2.00
N THR A 39 0.96 -8.27 1.98
CA THR A 39 0.72 -7.31 3.08
C THR A 39 0.26 -7.97 4.36
N LEU A 40 -0.59 -9.00 4.29
CA LEU A 40 -1.03 -9.72 5.49
C LEU A 40 0.12 -10.52 6.11
N ILE A 41 0.88 -11.26 5.29
CA ILE A 41 1.99 -12.08 5.80
C ILE A 41 3.10 -11.18 6.35
N THR A 42 3.53 -10.15 5.61
CA THR A 42 4.54 -9.21 6.11
C THR A 42 4.04 -8.43 7.31
N GLY A 43 2.78 -8.02 7.30
CA GLY A 43 2.14 -7.32 8.41
C GLY A 43 2.19 -8.14 9.69
N VAL A 44 1.74 -9.39 9.66
CA VAL A 44 1.72 -10.29 10.82
C VAL A 44 3.14 -10.59 11.32
N ILE A 45 4.04 -11.01 10.42
CA ILE A 45 5.42 -11.35 10.80
C ILE A 45 6.13 -10.14 11.42
N THR A 46 6.02 -8.98 10.78
CA THR A 46 6.67 -7.75 11.26
C THR A 46 6.10 -7.31 12.59
N TYR A 47 4.79 -7.41 12.80
CA TYR A 47 4.16 -7.04 14.07
C TYR A 47 4.65 -7.92 15.22
N VAL A 48 4.67 -9.25 15.01
CA VAL A 48 5.18 -10.20 16.01
C VAL A 48 6.64 -9.90 16.33
N LEU A 49 7.48 -9.71 15.32
CA LEU A 49 8.90 -9.42 15.52
C LEU A 49 9.14 -8.06 16.18
N ASN A 50 8.32 -7.04 15.87
CA ASN A 50 8.38 -5.74 16.52
C ASN A 50 8.04 -5.84 18.01
N SER A 51 7.02 -6.63 18.36
CA SER A 51 6.61 -6.83 19.75
C SER A 51 7.74 -7.40 20.62
N ILE A 52 8.62 -8.21 20.01
CA ILE A 52 9.77 -8.85 20.67
C ILE A 52 10.97 -7.91 20.74
N THR A 53 11.29 -7.24 19.63
CA THR A 53 12.56 -6.51 19.47
C THR A 53 12.48 -5.06 19.94
N LYS A 54 11.33 -4.40 19.81
CA LYS A 54 11.06 -2.98 20.16
C LYS A 54 12.06 -1.96 19.58
N LEU A 55 12.82 -2.36 18.56
CA LEU A 55 13.87 -1.53 17.93
C LEU A 55 13.43 -1.13 16.52
N PRO A 56 12.97 0.12 16.31
CA PRO A 56 12.30 0.52 15.06
C PRO A 56 13.18 0.33 13.81
N PHE A 57 14.49 0.51 13.94
CA PHE A 57 15.44 0.30 12.85
C PHE A 57 15.52 -1.17 12.42
N LEU A 58 15.58 -2.10 13.38
CA LEU A 58 15.61 -3.53 13.11
C LEU A 58 14.29 -3.97 12.46
N THR A 59 13.18 -3.41 12.92
CA THR A 59 11.84 -3.72 12.39
C THR A 59 11.70 -3.32 10.92
N PHE A 60 12.25 -2.18 10.51
CA PHE A 60 12.30 -1.75 9.11
C PHE A 60 13.07 -2.76 8.24
N PHE A 61 14.25 -3.17 8.69
CA PHE A 61 15.09 -4.13 7.96
C PHE A 61 14.39 -5.49 7.85
N ILE A 62 13.81 -5.97 8.93
CA ILE A 62 13.04 -7.22 8.96
C ILE A 62 11.87 -7.15 7.98
N ALA A 63 11.06 -6.09 8.03
CA ALA A 63 9.93 -5.92 7.11
C ALA A 63 10.38 -5.97 5.64
N THR A 64 11.48 -5.30 5.32
CA THR A 64 12.07 -5.30 3.99
C THR A 64 12.51 -6.70 3.56
N ILE A 65 13.23 -7.42 4.42
CA ILE A 65 13.70 -8.79 4.15
C ILE A 65 12.52 -9.72 3.91
N VAL A 66 11.47 -9.65 4.74
CA VAL A 66 10.27 -10.50 4.62
C VAL A 66 9.55 -10.20 3.29
N ILE A 67 9.38 -8.93 2.92
CA ILE A 67 8.79 -8.56 1.63
C ILE A 67 9.60 -9.15 0.47
N VAL A 68 10.93 -8.98 0.48
CA VAL A 68 11.80 -9.52 -0.57
C VAL A 68 11.68 -11.04 -0.66
N LEU A 69 11.68 -11.74 0.48
CA LEU A 69 11.55 -13.20 0.53
C LEU A 69 10.23 -13.67 -0.09
N ILE A 70 9.11 -13.03 0.27
CA ILE A 70 7.79 -13.35 -0.29
C ILE A 70 7.75 -13.04 -1.78
N THR A 71 8.35 -11.92 -2.21
CA THR A 71 8.42 -11.56 -3.63
C THR A 71 9.15 -12.64 -4.44
N LEU A 72 10.26 -13.18 -3.90
CA LEU A 72 10.99 -14.29 -4.53
C LEU A 72 10.17 -15.58 -4.57
N LEU A 73 9.45 -15.91 -3.50
CA LEU A 73 8.56 -17.09 -3.45
C LEU A 73 7.43 -16.99 -4.47
N LEU A 74 6.80 -15.81 -4.59
CA LEU A 74 5.69 -15.59 -5.51
C LEU A 74 6.15 -15.55 -6.97
N LYS A 75 7.36 -15.05 -7.26
CA LYS A 75 7.98 -15.17 -8.59
C LYS A 75 8.14 -16.63 -9.01
N LYS A 76 8.45 -17.54 -8.08
CA LYS A 76 8.53 -18.98 -8.36
C LYS A 76 7.19 -19.59 -8.79
N ILE A 77 6.07 -18.96 -8.41
CA ILE A 77 4.70 -19.38 -8.75
C ILE A 77 4.19 -18.61 -9.99
N ASN A 78 5.07 -17.93 -10.75
CA ASN A 78 4.74 -17.10 -11.92
C ASN A 78 3.76 -15.95 -11.62
N ILE A 79 3.67 -15.50 -10.37
CA ILE A 79 2.92 -14.31 -10.02
C ILE A 79 3.77 -13.09 -10.35
N LYS A 80 3.28 -12.24 -11.26
CA LYS A 80 3.93 -10.96 -11.57
C LYS A 80 3.93 -10.07 -10.32
N THR A 81 5.12 -9.58 -9.96
CA THR A 81 5.35 -8.74 -8.79
C THR A 81 5.82 -7.36 -9.25
N SER A 82 5.31 -6.29 -8.63
CA SER A 82 5.79 -4.93 -8.89
C SER A 82 6.60 -4.40 -7.72
N ASN A 83 7.81 -3.91 -7.98
CA ASN A 83 8.68 -3.34 -6.95
C ASN A 83 8.07 -2.07 -6.33
N MET A 84 7.27 -1.33 -7.11
CA MET A 84 6.55 -0.17 -6.60
C MET A 84 5.48 -0.61 -5.58
N MET A 85 4.76 -1.69 -5.85
CA MET A 85 3.80 -2.26 -4.89
C MET A 85 4.47 -2.58 -3.53
N ASN A 86 5.72 -3.05 -3.55
CA ASN A 86 6.45 -3.40 -2.35
C ASN A 86 6.71 -2.21 -1.43
N THR A 87 6.90 -1.00 -1.99
CA THR A 87 7.10 0.20 -1.17
C THR A 87 5.82 0.65 -0.50
N ALA A 88 4.67 0.51 -1.19
CA ALA A 88 3.36 0.75 -0.59
C ALA A 88 3.09 -0.22 0.57
N ILE A 89 3.33 -1.52 0.35
CA ILE A 89 3.16 -2.57 1.37
C ILE A 89 4.06 -2.31 2.58
N LEU A 90 5.33 -1.98 2.35
CA LEU A 90 6.27 -1.66 3.42
C LEU A 90 5.78 -0.46 4.25
N GLY A 91 5.33 0.60 3.58
CA GLY A 91 4.82 1.79 4.27
C GLY A 91 3.56 1.49 5.10
N ILE A 92 2.63 0.67 4.59
CA ILE A 92 1.46 0.21 5.37
C ILE A 92 1.94 -0.54 6.61
N VAL A 93 2.81 -1.54 6.44
CA VAL A 93 3.26 -2.37 7.55
C VAL A 93 3.95 -1.55 8.64
N ILE A 94 4.88 -0.66 8.28
CA ILE A 94 5.64 0.14 9.25
C ILE A 94 4.74 1.12 10.02
N LEU A 95 3.87 1.85 9.32
CA LEU A 95 3.03 2.88 9.96
C LEU A 95 1.96 2.28 10.87
N GLY A 96 1.58 1.01 10.65
CA GLY A 96 0.65 0.33 11.53
C GLY A 96 1.28 -0.13 12.86
N LEU A 97 2.61 -0.19 12.98
CA LEU A 97 3.29 -0.81 14.13
C LEU A 97 3.03 -0.11 15.47
N ASP A 98 2.61 1.15 15.44
CA ASP A 98 2.27 1.93 16.65
C ASP A 98 0.90 1.55 17.23
N TYR A 99 0.09 0.77 16.50
CA TYR A 99 -1.22 0.34 16.95
C TYR A 99 -1.18 -0.96 17.77
N THR A 100 -2.17 -1.12 18.66
CA THR A 100 -2.44 -2.41 19.33
C THR A 100 -2.81 -3.48 18.30
N LEU A 101 -2.63 -4.76 18.62
CA LEU A 101 -2.79 -5.84 17.63
C LEU A 101 -4.15 -5.83 16.93
N ILE A 102 -5.22 -5.55 17.68
CA ILE A 102 -6.57 -5.43 17.13
C ILE A 102 -6.64 -4.22 16.18
N ASN A 103 -6.20 -3.05 16.62
CA ASN A 103 -6.21 -1.84 15.80
C ASN A 103 -5.30 -1.97 14.57
N TYR A 104 -4.18 -2.67 14.68
CA TYR A 104 -3.27 -2.96 13.57
C TYR A 104 -3.92 -3.82 12.48
N ILE A 105 -4.72 -4.82 12.85
CA ILE A 105 -5.47 -5.62 11.88
C ILE A 105 -6.47 -4.75 11.12
N PHE A 106 -7.24 -3.92 11.83
CA PHE A 106 -8.17 -2.98 11.20
C PHE A 106 -7.45 -1.93 10.34
N TYR A 107 -6.27 -1.45 10.79
CA TYR A 107 -5.42 -0.55 10.04
C TYR A 107 -5.00 -1.16 8.70
N ILE A 108 -4.44 -2.38 8.72
CA ILE A 108 -3.97 -3.08 7.51
C ILE A 108 -5.13 -3.33 6.56
N LEU A 109 -6.27 -3.82 7.06
CA LEU A 109 -7.42 -4.13 6.21
C LEU A 109 -7.98 -2.87 5.54
N GLY A 110 -8.10 -1.77 6.27
CA GLY A 110 -8.56 -0.49 5.70
C GLY A 110 -7.54 0.08 4.70
N SER A 111 -6.25 0.03 5.03
CA SER A 111 -5.17 0.47 4.13
C SER A 111 -5.11 -0.35 2.84
N LEU A 112 -5.33 -1.66 2.92
CA LEU A 112 -5.43 -2.56 1.78
C LEU A 112 -6.60 -2.18 0.87
N LEU A 113 -7.79 -2.00 1.45
CA LEU A 113 -8.97 -1.59 0.69
C LEU A 113 -8.78 -0.23 0.02
N GLY A 114 -8.22 0.73 0.74
CA GLY A 114 -7.93 2.03 0.16
C GLY A 114 -6.89 1.92 -0.97
N LEU A 115 -5.82 1.15 -0.79
CA LEU A 115 -4.81 0.88 -1.83
C LEU A 115 -5.44 0.28 -3.09
N LEU A 116 -6.32 -0.71 -2.93
CA LEU A 116 -7.07 -1.31 -4.03
C LEU A 116 -7.98 -0.29 -4.73
N LEU A 117 -8.69 0.54 -3.96
CA LEU A 117 -9.59 1.57 -4.48
C LEU A 117 -8.84 2.61 -5.32
N ILE A 118 -7.70 3.09 -4.81
CA ILE A 118 -6.85 4.04 -5.53
C ILE A 118 -6.39 3.45 -6.86
N TYR A 119 -5.87 2.22 -6.80
CA TYR A 119 -5.39 1.55 -7.99
C TYR A 119 -6.50 1.28 -9.01
N TYR A 120 -7.70 0.96 -8.54
CA TYR A 120 -8.87 0.80 -9.39
C TYR A 120 -9.24 2.12 -10.09
N ILE A 121 -9.28 3.24 -9.36
CA ILE A 121 -9.53 4.56 -9.94
C ILE A 121 -8.47 4.90 -10.99
N PHE A 122 -7.19 4.71 -10.66
CA PHE A 122 -6.10 5.01 -11.59
C PHE A 122 -6.10 4.11 -12.81
N SER A 123 -6.44 2.83 -12.68
CA SER A 123 -6.57 1.92 -13.82
C SER A 123 -7.71 2.33 -14.76
N ILE A 124 -8.80 2.90 -14.24
CA ILE A 124 -9.88 3.45 -15.08
C ILE A 124 -9.41 4.73 -15.79
N LEU A 125 -8.73 5.62 -15.06
CA LEU A 125 -8.21 6.86 -15.61
C LEU A 125 -7.16 6.59 -16.71
N SER A 126 -6.20 5.70 -16.48
CA SER A 126 -5.17 5.35 -17.47
C SER A 126 -5.81 4.77 -18.74
N LYS A 127 -6.78 3.86 -18.60
CA LYS A 127 -7.50 3.28 -19.75
C LYS A 127 -8.25 4.34 -20.56
N ARG A 128 -8.90 5.31 -19.92
CA ARG A 128 -9.57 6.41 -20.61
C ARG A 128 -8.60 7.41 -21.24
N LEU A 129 -7.43 7.59 -20.63
CA LEU A 129 -6.38 8.48 -21.14
C LEU A 129 -5.60 7.84 -22.29
N GLU A 130 -5.48 6.51 -22.35
CA GLU A 130 -4.93 5.77 -23.50
C GLU A 130 -5.76 6.01 -24.78
N GLU A 131 -7.07 6.23 -24.63
CA GLU A 131 -7.96 6.62 -25.73
C GLU A 131 -7.77 8.09 -26.16
N SER A 132 -7.07 8.89 -25.35
CA SER A 132 -6.79 10.30 -25.63
C SER A 132 -5.41 10.47 -26.26
N LYS A 133 -5.28 11.37 -27.24
CA LYS A 133 -3.99 11.63 -27.95
C LYS A 133 -2.93 12.36 -27.11
N LEU A 134 -3.23 12.69 -25.85
CA LEU A 134 -2.34 13.44 -24.96
C LEU A 134 -1.47 12.47 -24.17
N GLY A 135 -0.20 12.81 -23.96
CA GLY A 135 0.76 11.96 -23.25
C GLY A 135 0.25 11.54 -21.86
N LEU A 136 0.07 10.23 -21.68
CA LEU A 136 -0.50 9.58 -20.49
C LEU A 136 0.15 10.01 -19.17
N GLU A 137 1.48 10.09 -19.17
CA GLU A 137 2.26 10.26 -17.95
C GLU A 137 2.00 11.63 -17.29
N SER A 138 1.98 12.71 -18.06
CA SER A 138 1.82 14.07 -17.54
C SER A 138 0.45 14.31 -16.90
N ILE A 139 -0.62 13.79 -17.50
CA ILE A 139 -1.99 13.97 -16.97
C ILE A 139 -2.19 13.12 -15.71
N ILE A 140 -1.60 11.93 -15.69
CA ILE A 140 -1.62 11.06 -14.51
C ILE A 140 -0.87 11.73 -13.34
N PHE A 141 0.31 12.30 -13.57
CA PHE A 141 1.02 13.05 -12.52
C PHE A 141 0.25 14.26 -11.98
N ILE A 142 -0.42 15.02 -12.85
CA ILE A 142 -1.24 16.17 -12.44
C ILE A 142 -2.46 15.70 -11.63
N THR A 143 -3.15 14.65 -12.07
CA THR A 143 -4.32 14.12 -11.35
C THR A 143 -3.94 13.54 -9.99
N ILE A 144 -2.81 12.83 -9.90
CA ILE A 144 -2.21 12.38 -8.63
C ILE A 144 -1.92 13.56 -7.71
N GLY A 145 -1.28 14.61 -8.23
CA GLY A 145 -0.94 15.81 -7.47
C GLY A 145 -2.19 16.49 -6.90
N ILE A 146 -3.24 16.67 -7.72
CA ILE A 146 -4.51 17.26 -7.28
C ILE A 146 -5.18 16.39 -6.22
N ILE A 147 -5.25 15.07 -6.45
CA ILE A 147 -5.82 14.12 -5.49
C ILE A 147 -5.08 14.23 -4.16
N SER A 148 -3.75 14.21 -4.15
CA SER A 148 -3.02 14.30 -2.89
C SER A 148 -3.18 15.63 -2.18
N ILE A 149 -3.26 16.76 -2.88
CA ILE A 149 -3.55 18.06 -2.25
C ILE A 149 -4.90 18.01 -1.54
N ILE A 150 -5.89 17.34 -2.12
CA ILE A 150 -7.22 17.18 -1.51
C ILE A 150 -7.12 16.27 -0.28
N PHE A 151 -6.46 15.12 -0.40
CA PHE A 151 -6.41 14.13 0.68
C PHE A 151 -5.48 14.53 1.84
N THR A 152 -4.39 15.27 1.58
CA THR A 152 -3.51 15.83 2.63
C THR A 152 -4.17 16.91 3.48
N ARG A 153 -5.23 17.58 2.98
CA ARG A 153 -6.02 18.51 3.79
C ARG A 153 -7.07 17.82 4.66
N ILE A 154 -7.37 16.56 4.35
CA ILE A 154 -8.31 15.73 5.09
C ILE A 154 -7.56 14.91 6.17
N SER A 155 -6.25 14.69 5.99
CA SER A 155 -5.30 14.11 6.96
C SER A 155 -4.93 15.06 8.09
#